data_AF-A0A453JGA6-F1
#
_entry.id   AF-A0A453JGA6-F1
#
_cell.length_a   1.000
_cell.length_b   1.000
_cell.length_c   1.000
_cell.angle_alpha   90.00
_cell.angle_beta   90.00
_cell.angle_gamma   90.00
#
_symmetry.space_group_name_H-M   'P 1'
#
loop_
_entity.id
_entity.type
_entity.pdbx_description
1 polymer ?
#
loop_
_entity_poly.entity_id
_entity_poly.type
_entity_poly.pdbx_seq_one_letter_code
_entity_poly.pdbx_strand_id
1 'polypeptide(L)'
;FIKDHIISPKNDVFSVGVVMIEIMTGPTGYSNSFEMGDLAQLRGQVIDNWKNKINATSKYPLEESNQMETCIDTAMRCVEPDRNSRPTIAEVLDILNKTETHIPKRQLADVVLCPTIGSKSTMSDTLKMMIDELENITNQNQHLSSMSNKSSNVRETTSDVEEEVVIGRTEEIKEIVDTICESITPENKITILPIYGIGGIGKTTLAQLVFSDCRFAGYSRVWVYVSQNLDLNKIGNSIISQLSEESHLAEKQMIHNKLRNVLAGKKTLIVLDDVWEENPDTLNSLKAMVRLGAGSEITIIVTTRDEAIAREICHAVEPYKLGTLTDKICWGIIRQKAALEERVDKEQLEQIGREIAIKCGGVALAAQSLVYILRYMSSDQWESVRDSCIWNLSTQKDPSSRIHNVLASLLLSYSHMPDWLKLCFSYCAIFPKGHCIVKYDLIHQWIALGFTEQSYMFDPMQLCENYARQLLGMSFLEYSKTSSLRWLQLISILEWIL
;
A
#
# COMPACT_ATOMS: atom_id res chain seq x y z
N PHE A 1 0.71 -7.58 -23.13
CA PHE A 1 1.33 -8.33 -24.25
C PHE A 1 1.97 -9.59 -23.67
N ILE A 2 1.18 -10.63 -23.41
CA ILE A 2 1.68 -11.98 -23.16
C ILE A 2 1.08 -12.83 -24.26
N LYS A 3 1.91 -13.28 -25.20
CA LYS A 3 1.57 -14.35 -26.13
C LYS A 3 2.61 -15.42 -25.92
N ASP A 4 2.17 -16.65 -25.66
CA ASP A 4 3.04 -17.80 -25.44
C ASP A 4 4.06 -17.59 -24.28
N HIS A 5 3.65 -16.86 -23.23
CA HIS A 5 4.49 -16.52 -22.07
C HIS A 5 5.73 -15.64 -22.36
N ILE A 6 5.76 -14.97 -23.51
CA ILE A 6 6.85 -14.05 -23.88
C ILE A 6 6.36 -12.60 -23.83
N ILE A 7 7.12 -11.74 -23.14
CA ILE A 7 6.86 -10.32 -22.91
C ILE A 7 7.31 -9.50 -24.13
N SER A 8 6.52 -8.50 -24.54
CA SER A 8 6.86 -7.59 -25.66
C SER A 8 8.01 -6.65 -25.35
N PRO A 9 8.72 -6.17 -26.39
CA PRO A 9 9.45 -4.90 -26.34
C PRO A 9 8.55 -3.63 -26.42
N LYS A 10 7.23 -3.74 -26.61
CA LYS A 10 6.29 -2.60 -26.70
C LYS A 10 5.56 -2.22 -25.39
N ASN A 11 5.99 -2.73 -24.24
CA ASN A 11 5.19 -2.69 -23.00
C ASN A 11 5.01 -1.30 -22.36
N ASP A 12 5.95 -0.38 -22.52
CA ASP A 12 6.00 0.81 -21.65
C ASP A 12 5.56 2.12 -22.33
N VAL A 13 5.13 2.06 -23.60
CA VAL A 13 4.84 3.26 -24.41
C VAL A 13 3.63 4.04 -23.88
N PHE A 14 2.61 3.34 -23.37
CA PHE A 14 1.43 4.01 -22.81
C PHE A 14 1.76 4.83 -21.57
N SER A 15 2.52 4.25 -20.62
CA SER A 15 2.97 4.94 -19.41
C SER A 15 3.87 6.13 -19.74
N VAL A 16 4.74 6.00 -20.73
CA VAL A 16 5.54 7.11 -21.27
C VAL A 16 4.62 8.23 -21.79
N GLY A 17 3.56 7.89 -22.52
CA GLY A 17 2.57 8.85 -22.99
C GLY A 17 1.87 9.62 -21.85
N VAL A 18 1.47 8.92 -20.79
CA VAL A 18 0.84 9.54 -19.60
C VAL A 18 1.79 10.54 -18.92
N VAL A 19 3.03 10.14 -18.69
CA VAL A 19 4.07 11.01 -18.08
C VAL A 19 4.35 12.22 -18.97
N MET A 20 4.43 12.03 -20.29
CA MET A 20 4.62 13.15 -21.23
C MET A 20 3.46 14.15 -21.15
N ILE A 21 2.21 13.68 -21.08
CA ILE A 21 1.04 14.54 -20.92
C ILE A 21 1.12 15.33 -19.61
N GLU A 22 1.45 14.67 -18.49
CA GLU A 22 1.55 15.29 -17.17
C GLU A 22 2.59 16.43 -17.12
N ILE A 23 3.77 16.19 -17.71
CA ILE A 23 4.83 17.20 -17.85
C ILE A 23 4.32 18.41 -18.65
N MET A 24 3.57 18.17 -19.72
CA MET A 24 3.04 19.23 -20.58
C MET A 24 1.89 20.00 -19.93
N THR A 25 1.09 19.39 -19.06
CA THR A 25 -0.04 20.07 -18.42
C THR A 25 0.34 20.83 -17.15
N GLY A 26 1.43 20.44 -16.48
CA GLY A 26 1.97 21.10 -15.28
C GLY A 26 1.15 20.88 -13.99
N PRO A 27 1.64 21.33 -12.81
CA PRO A 27 1.15 20.90 -11.49
C PRO A 27 -0.25 21.40 -11.06
N THR A 28 -0.83 22.37 -11.78
CA THR A 28 -2.08 23.05 -11.38
C THR A 28 -3.20 23.00 -12.42
N GLY A 29 -3.03 22.22 -13.48
CA GLY A 29 -4.13 21.87 -14.39
C GLY A 29 -4.60 20.46 -14.06
N TYR A 30 -5.91 20.29 -13.81
CA TYR A 30 -6.63 19.00 -13.80
C TYR A 30 -6.96 18.37 -12.44
N SER A 31 -7.80 19.06 -11.68
CA SER A 31 -8.87 18.40 -10.91
C SER A 31 -10.11 18.05 -11.77
N ASN A 32 -10.20 18.53 -13.02
CA ASN A 32 -11.39 18.39 -13.88
C ASN A 32 -11.15 17.69 -15.24
N SER A 33 -10.05 16.95 -15.46
CA SER A 33 -9.86 16.18 -16.72
C SER A 33 -10.77 14.96 -16.80
N PHE A 34 -11.27 14.51 -15.65
CA PHE A 34 -12.13 13.33 -15.52
C PHE A 34 -13.57 13.56 -16.06
N GLU A 35 -13.94 14.78 -16.48
CA GLU A 35 -15.28 15.08 -17.01
C GLU A 35 -15.32 15.57 -18.49
N MET A 36 -14.18 15.72 -19.19
CA MET A 36 -14.20 16.09 -20.61
C MET A 36 -14.14 14.85 -21.50
N GLY A 37 -15.25 14.53 -22.16
CA GLY A 37 -15.37 13.43 -23.13
C GLY A 37 -14.69 13.66 -24.48
N ASP A 38 -13.80 14.65 -24.63
CA ASP A 38 -13.12 14.93 -25.92
C ASP A 38 -11.64 15.33 -25.76
N LEU A 39 -10.75 14.37 -26.07
CA LEU A 39 -9.29 14.53 -26.15
C LEU A 39 -8.86 15.67 -27.10
N ALA A 40 -9.69 16.05 -28.08
CA ALA A 40 -9.40 17.16 -28.98
C ALA A 40 -9.46 18.53 -28.27
N GLN A 41 -10.32 18.68 -27.27
CA GLN A 41 -10.47 19.92 -26.51
C GLN A 41 -9.28 20.14 -25.56
N LEU A 42 -8.82 19.06 -24.92
CA LEU A 42 -7.61 19.02 -24.09
C LEU A 42 -6.37 19.41 -24.92
N ARG A 43 -6.24 18.84 -26.12
CA ARG A 43 -5.16 19.16 -27.06
C ARG A 43 -5.12 20.65 -27.40
N GLY A 44 -6.26 21.25 -27.73
CA GLY A 44 -6.35 22.68 -28.06
C GLY A 44 -5.88 23.58 -26.91
N GLN A 45 -6.36 23.32 -25.69
CA GLN A 45 -6.00 24.13 -24.52
C GLN A 45 -4.52 24.06 -24.16
N VAL A 46 -3.91 22.86 -24.21
CA VAL A 46 -2.48 22.68 -23.92
C VAL A 46 -1.63 23.38 -24.96
N ILE A 47 -1.97 23.24 -26.25
CA ILE A 47 -1.26 23.92 -27.34
C ILE A 47 -1.34 25.44 -27.19
N ASP A 48 -2.52 25.99 -26.93
CA ASP A 48 -2.72 27.44 -26.82
C ASP A 48 -1.97 28.04 -25.62
N ASN A 49 -1.98 27.35 -24.48
CA ASN A 49 -1.26 27.77 -23.28
C ASN A 49 0.26 27.82 -23.51
N TRP A 50 0.81 26.80 -24.16
CA TRP A 50 2.24 26.75 -24.44
C TRP A 50 2.65 27.74 -25.54
N LYS A 51 1.84 27.91 -26.59
CA LYS A 51 2.07 28.93 -27.63
C LYS A 51 2.15 30.33 -27.03
N ASN A 52 1.22 30.68 -26.13
CA ASN A 52 1.22 31.97 -25.44
C ASN A 52 2.49 32.16 -24.60
N LYS A 53 2.92 31.12 -23.88
CA LYS A 53 4.12 31.15 -23.03
C LYS A 53 5.42 31.24 -23.84
N ILE A 54 5.53 30.47 -24.92
CA ILE A 54 6.68 30.44 -25.84
C ILE A 54 6.79 31.79 -26.57
N ASN A 55 5.70 32.33 -27.11
CA ASN A 55 5.68 33.63 -27.77
C ASN A 55 6.12 34.79 -26.85
N ALA A 56 5.85 34.68 -25.54
CA ALA A 56 6.23 35.69 -24.56
C ALA A 56 7.70 35.62 -24.10
N THR A 57 8.38 34.48 -24.26
CA THR A 57 9.67 34.22 -23.58
C THR A 57 10.78 33.64 -24.47
N SER A 58 10.44 33.23 -25.70
CA SER A 58 11.37 32.52 -26.59
C SER A 58 12.09 33.44 -27.57
N LYS A 59 13.34 33.08 -27.89
CA LYS A 59 14.10 33.68 -29.00
C LYS A 59 13.80 33.02 -30.35
N TYR A 60 13.17 31.84 -30.35
CA TYR A 60 12.81 31.04 -31.53
C TYR A 60 11.39 30.46 -31.37
N PRO A 61 10.37 31.33 -31.30
CA PRO A 61 9.03 30.92 -30.90
C PRO A 61 8.35 29.96 -31.88
N LEU A 62 8.69 30.02 -33.17
CA LEU A 62 8.10 29.15 -34.20
C LEU A 62 8.65 27.71 -34.08
N GLU A 63 9.97 27.57 -33.91
CA GLU A 63 10.65 26.30 -33.79
C GLU A 63 10.31 25.60 -32.46
N GLU A 64 10.29 26.33 -31.35
CA GLU A 64 9.90 25.79 -30.03
C GLU A 64 8.41 25.40 -29.99
N SER A 65 7.54 26.15 -30.69
CA SER A 65 6.13 25.77 -30.82
C SER A 65 5.96 24.47 -31.63
N ASN A 66 6.73 24.28 -32.71
CA ASN A 66 6.67 23.06 -33.51
C ASN A 66 7.19 21.83 -32.75
N GLN A 67 8.24 22.00 -31.94
CA GLN A 67 8.74 20.95 -31.05
C GLN A 67 7.67 20.58 -30.01
N MET A 68 7.03 21.57 -29.38
CA MET A 68 5.98 21.33 -28.40
C MET A 68 4.78 20.58 -29.00
N GLU A 69 4.30 20.99 -30.19
CA GLU A 69 3.21 20.29 -30.89
C GLU A 69 3.59 18.84 -31.22
N THR A 70 4.83 18.60 -31.66
CA THR A 70 5.32 17.25 -31.96
C THR A 70 5.36 16.37 -30.70
N CYS A 71 5.77 16.92 -29.56
CA CYS A 71 5.77 16.20 -28.29
C CYS A 71 4.34 15.88 -27.82
N ILE A 72 3.40 16.82 -27.94
CA ILE A 72 1.98 16.61 -27.63
C ILE A 72 1.39 15.52 -28.52
N ASP A 73 1.56 15.61 -29.83
CA ASP A 73 1.01 14.63 -30.78
C ASP A 73 1.65 13.24 -30.59
N THR A 74 2.91 13.17 -30.13
CA THR A 74 3.56 11.91 -29.79
C THR A 74 3.01 11.33 -28.49
N ALA A 75 2.80 12.16 -27.47
CA ALA A 75 2.19 11.73 -26.21
C ALA A 75 0.77 11.18 -26.43
N MET A 76 -0.02 11.85 -27.28
CA MET A 76 -1.38 11.42 -27.64
C MET A 76 -1.38 10.07 -28.37
N ARG A 77 -0.46 9.88 -29.33
CA ARG A 77 -0.30 8.58 -30.02
C ARG A 77 0.14 7.46 -29.07
N CYS A 78 0.91 7.78 -28.03
CA CYS A 78 1.31 6.81 -27.01
C CYS A 78 0.14 6.33 -26.15
N VAL A 79 -0.88 7.17 -25.93
CA VAL A 79 -2.07 6.85 -25.12
C VAL A 79 -3.29 6.42 -25.94
N GLU A 80 -3.14 6.14 -27.25
CA GLU A 80 -4.23 5.69 -28.11
C GLU A 80 -4.99 4.48 -27.53
N PRO A 81 -6.33 4.46 -27.53
CA PRO A 81 -7.10 3.33 -27.03
C PRO A 81 -6.78 2.02 -27.77
N ASP A 82 -6.60 2.08 -29.10
CA ASP A 82 -6.13 0.95 -29.88
C ASP A 82 -4.61 0.76 -29.74
N ARG A 83 -4.23 -0.33 -29.10
CA ARG A 83 -2.84 -0.72 -28.85
C ARG A 83 -2.01 -0.91 -30.12
N ASN A 84 -2.62 -1.29 -31.24
CA ASN A 84 -1.89 -1.53 -32.48
C ASN A 84 -1.53 -0.22 -33.20
N SER A 85 -2.26 0.85 -32.86
CA SER A 85 -2.05 2.20 -33.36
C SER A 85 -0.99 2.97 -32.57
N ARG A 86 -0.53 2.44 -31.43
CA ARG A 86 0.52 3.05 -30.61
C ARG A 86 1.91 2.88 -31.26
N PRO A 87 2.78 3.90 -31.18
CA PRO A 87 4.14 3.79 -31.69
C PRO A 87 4.98 2.82 -30.85
N THR A 88 6.13 2.42 -31.37
CA THR A 88 7.15 1.74 -30.56
C THR A 88 7.99 2.74 -29.76
N ILE A 89 8.64 2.31 -28.68
CA ILE A 89 9.53 3.19 -27.92
C ILE A 89 10.67 3.73 -28.78
N ALA A 90 11.16 2.93 -29.74
CA ALA A 90 12.18 3.35 -30.70
C ALA A 90 11.66 4.46 -31.63
N GLU A 91 10.40 4.38 -32.08
CA GLU A 91 9.76 5.43 -32.87
C GLU A 91 9.55 6.71 -32.05
N VAL A 92 9.11 6.60 -30.80
CA VAL A 92 8.99 7.74 -29.89
C VAL A 92 10.33 8.44 -29.73
N LEU A 93 11.40 7.67 -29.47
CA LEU A 93 12.77 8.22 -29.35
C LEU A 93 13.26 8.86 -30.64
N ASP A 94 13.01 8.26 -31.81
CA ASP A 94 13.38 8.83 -33.09
C ASP A 94 12.69 10.18 -33.36
N ILE A 95 11.39 10.27 -33.03
CA ILE A 95 10.62 11.52 -33.15
C ILE A 95 11.21 12.60 -32.23
N LEU A 96 11.44 12.28 -30.96
CA LEU A 96 11.96 13.23 -29.97
C LEU A 96 13.40 13.68 -30.31
N ASN A 97 14.26 12.76 -30.75
CA ASN A 97 15.63 13.08 -31.16
C ASN A 97 15.65 13.98 -32.41
N LYS A 98 14.77 13.74 -33.39
CA LYS A 98 14.65 14.60 -34.57
C LYS A 98 14.25 16.02 -34.19
N THR A 99 13.33 16.18 -33.25
CA THR A 99 12.94 17.51 -32.75
C THR A 99 14.09 18.25 -32.07
N GLU A 100 15.03 17.57 -31.40
CA GLU A 100 16.15 18.19 -30.66
C GLU A 100 17.21 18.82 -31.60
N THR A 101 17.29 18.39 -32.86
CA THR A 101 18.34 18.81 -33.81
C THR A 101 18.16 20.21 -34.43
N HIS A 102 17.03 20.88 -34.16
CA HIS A 102 16.65 22.11 -34.86
C HIS A 102 16.92 23.43 -34.11
N ILE A 103 17.40 23.40 -32.86
CA ILE A 103 17.70 24.62 -32.08
C ILE A 103 19.06 24.47 -31.35
N PRO A 104 19.96 25.47 -31.39
CA PRO A 104 21.16 25.46 -30.56
C PRO A 104 20.79 25.44 -29.07
N LYS A 105 21.35 24.50 -28.29
CA LYS A 105 21.08 24.36 -26.85
C LYS A 105 21.18 25.73 -26.15
N ARG A 106 20.06 26.22 -25.61
CA ARG A 106 20.03 27.41 -24.73
C ARG A 106 20.96 27.11 -23.55
N GLN A 107 22.01 27.90 -23.34
CA GLN A 107 22.64 27.95 -22.02
C GLN A 107 21.58 28.50 -21.08
N LEU A 108 21.03 27.64 -20.22
CA LEU A 108 20.17 28.05 -19.10
C LEU A 108 21.04 28.82 -18.10
N ALA A 109 21.22 30.11 -18.35
CA ALA A 109 21.39 31.09 -17.30
C ALA A 109 20.04 31.82 -17.18
N ASP A 110 19.50 31.84 -15.97
CA ASP A 110 18.41 32.70 -15.50
C ASP A 110 16.96 32.35 -15.90
N VAL A 111 16.58 31.07 -15.77
CA VAL A 111 15.21 30.73 -15.35
C VAL A 111 15.32 29.92 -14.07
N VAL A 112 14.81 30.47 -12.97
CA VAL A 112 14.79 29.83 -11.64
C VAL A 112 13.93 28.58 -11.72
N LEU A 113 14.58 27.43 -11.92
CA LEU A 113 14.02 26.11 -11.62
C LEU A 113 14.23 25.80 -10.14
N CYS A 114 13.20 25.24 -9.52
CA CYS A 114 13.19 24.79 -8.13
C CYS A 114 14.41 23.88 -7.81
N PRO A 115 14.98 23.99 -6.60
CA PRO A 115 16.25 23.38 -6.26
C PRO A 115 16.07 21.94 -5.79
N THR A 116 16.27 20.96 -6.67
CA THR A 116 16.94 19.71 -6.29
C THR A 116 17.44 18.98 -7.53
N ILE A 117 18.66 18.44 -7.42
CA ILE A 117 19.45 17.70 -8.41
C ILE A 117 20.29 18.61 -9.32
N GLY A 118 21.54 18.80 -8.89
CA GLY A 118 22.58 19.43 -9.67
C GLY A 118 23.19 18.49 -10.73
N SER A 119 23.79 19.14 -11.73
CA SER A 119 24.63 18.63 -12.82
C SER A 119 23.95 18.11 -14.09
N LYS A 120 24.03 18.96 -15.12
CA LYS A 120 24.23 18.69 -16.56
C LYS A 120 24.11 17.21 -16.99
N SER A 121 22.89 16.79 -17.35
CA SER A 121 22.65 15.65 -18.25
C SER A 121 21.44 15.98 -19.12
N THR A 122 21.42 15.54 -20.38
CA THR A 122 20.25 15.73 -21.24
C THR A 122 19.17 14.70 -20.89
N MET A 123 17.89 14.99 -21.19
CA MET A 123 16.76 14.09 -20.92
C MET A 123 16.95 12.69 -21.56
N SER A 124 17.73 12.62 -22.66
CA SER A 124 18.20 11.40 -23.31
C SER A 124 19.19 10.60 -22.46
N ASP A 125 20.09 11.27 -21.74
CA ASP A 125 21.04 10.64 -20.82
C ASP A 125 20.34 10.14 -19.55
N THR A 126 19.32 10.87 -19.08
CA THR A 126 18.49 10.46 -17.93
C THR A 126 17.63 9.24 -18.25
N LEU A 127 17.03 9.18 -19.45
CA LEU A 127 16.25 8.02 -19.92
C LEU A 127 17.14 6.80 -20.20
N LYS A 128 18.34 6.98 -20.74
CA LYS A 128 19.33 5.89 -20.89
C LYS A 128 19.80 5.38 -19.54
N MET A 129 20.08 6.25 -18.57
CA MET A 129 20.38 5.81 -17.22
C MET A 129 19.21 5.06 -16.58
N MET A 130 17.96 5.49 -16.80
CA MET A 130 16.79 4.76 -16.26
C MET A 130 16.56 3.41 -16.94
N ILE A 131 16.86 3.28 -18.24
CA ILE A 131 16.80 1.99 -18.96
C ILE A 131 17.94 1.07 -18.51
N ASP A 132 19.16 1.59 -18.41
CA ASP A 132 20.31 0.85 -17.89
C ASP A 132 20.07 0.45 -16.42
N GLU A 133 19.43 1.31 -15.61
CA GLU A 133 19.06 1.05 -14.22
C GLU A 133 17.88 0.06 -14.12
N LEU A 134 16.93 0.06 -15.06
CA LEU A 134 15.86 -0.95 -15.17
C LEU A 134 16.41 -2.32 -15.61
N GLU A 135 17.32 -2.38 -16.59
CA GLU A 135 18.03 -3.62 -16.97
C GLU A 135 18.93 -4.11 -15.84
N ASN A 136 19.57 -3.18 -15.10
CA ASN A 136 20.37 -3.52 -13.93
C ASN A 136 19.49 -3.98 -12.76
N ILE A 137 18.31 -3.41 -12.51
CA ILE A 137 17.33 -3.90 -11.52
C ILE A 137 16.80 -5.29 -11.91
N THR A 138 16.56 -5.52 -13.20
CA THR A 138 16.11 -6.82 -13.72
C THR A 138 17.18 -7.90 -13.55
N ASN A 139 18.46 -7.57 -13.76
CA ASN A 139 19.59 -8.47 -13.55
C ASN A 139 20.00 -8.59 -12.08
N GLN A 140 19.86 -7.52 -11.30
CA GLN A 140 20.15 -7.49 -9.87
C GLN A 140 19.06 -8.21 -9.06
N ASN A 141 17.82 -8.34 -9.53
CA ASN A 141 16.80 -9.15 -8.87
C ASN A 141 17.13 -10.66 -8.79
N GLN A 142 18.10 -11.15 -9.58
CA GLN A 142 18.67 -12.49 -9.39
C GLN A 142 19.75 -12.55 -8.29
N HIS A 143 20.15 -11.39 -7.74
CA HIS A 143 21.27 -11.24 -6.79
C HIS A 143 20.99 -10.32 -5.58
N LEU A 144 19.81 -9.68 -5.46
CA LEU A 144 19.50 -8.57 -4.54
C LEU A 144 18.82 -8.93 -3.21
N SER A 145 18.93 -10.16 -2.73
CA SER A 145 18.56 -10.48 -1.33
C SER A 145 19.46 -9.80 -0.28
N SER A 146 20.34 -8.84 -0.64
CA SER A 146 21.28 -8.25 0.33
C SER A 146 21.59 -6.74 0.26
N MET A 147 20.91 -5.88 -0.52
CA MET A 147 21.26 -4.43 -0.51
C MET A 147 20.04 -3.48 -0.52
N SER A 148 19.78 -2.90 0.65
CA SER A 148 18.81 -1.82 0.87
C SER A 148 19.39 -0.47 0.42
N ASN A 149 18.65 0.32 -0.36
CA ASN A 149 18.86 1.77 -0.46
C ASN A 149 17.56 2.58 -0.63
N LYS A 150 17.31 3.43 0.39
CA LYS A 150 16.91 4.85 0.34
C LYS A 150 15.95 5.32 -0.77
N SER A 151 14.72 4.82 -0.80
CA SER A 151 13.58 5.64 -1.20
C SER A 151 12.54 5.69 -0.08
N SER A 152 12.14 6.91 0.28
CA SER A 152 11.22 7.22 1.36
C SER A 152 9.78 6.95 0.93
N ASN A 153 9.28 5.74 1.18
CA ASN A 153 7.86 5.45 1.10
C ASN A 153 7.45 4.71 2.37
N VAL A 154 6.78 5.45 3.25
CA VAL A 154 6.38 5.02 4.59
C VAL A 154 5.11 4.19 4.45
N ARG A 155 5.15 2.93 4.86
CA ARG A 155 3.95 2.14 5.16
C ARG A 155 3.25 2.84 6.32
N GLU A 156 1.97 3.14 6.21
CA GLU A 156 1.23 3.77 7.29
C GLU A 156 -0.11 3.06 7.47
N THR A 157 -0.26 2.37 8.60
CA THR A 157 -1.56 2.01 9.14
C THR A 157 -2.11 3.22 9.89
N THR A 158 -3.43 3.37 10.01
CA THR A 158 -4.04 4.43 10.82
C THR A 158 -4.90 3.86 11.93
N SER A 159 -5.38 4.74 12.80
CA SER A 159 -6.31 4.42 13.87
C SER A 159 -7.73 4.09 13.43
N ASP A 160 -8.15 4.45 12.22
CA ASP A 160 -9.56 4.36 11.84
C ASP A 160 -10.00 2.92 11.60
N VAL A 161 -11.08 2.49 12.26
CA VAL A 161 -11.79 1.23 12.00
C VAL A 161 -13.28 1.49 11.97
N GLU A 162 -13.95 0.91 10.97
CA GLU A 162 -15.41 0.82 10.98
C GLU A 162 -15.81 -0.23 12.03
N GLU A 163 -16.13 0.22 13.25
CA GLU A 163 -16.49 -0.64 14.38
C GLU A 163 -17.64 -1.60 14.04
N GLU A 164 -18.59 -1.17 13.19
CA GLU A 164 -19.73 -1.96 12.73
C GLU A 164 -19.34 -3.21 11.92
N VAL A 165 -18.09 -3.29 11.43
CA VAL A 165 -17.59 -4.38 10.59
C VAL A 165 -16.80 -5.43 11.41
N VAL A 166 -16.44 -5.14 12.67
CA VAL A 166 -15.65 -6.07 13.48
C VAL A 166 -16.57 -7.00 14.27
N ILE A 167 -16.54 -8.30 13.93
CA ILE A 167 -17.28 -9.33 14.65
C ILE A 167 -16.39 -9.99 15.70
N GLY A 168 -16.83 -9.93 16.96
CA GLY A 168 -16.13 -10.50 18.11
C GLY A 168 -15.05 -9.56 18.68
N ARG A 169 -14.28 -10.06 19.66
CA ARG A 169 -13.20 -9.33 20.38
C ARG A 169 -13.65 -8.34 21.46
N THR A 170 -14.94 -8.25 21.78
CA THR A 170 -15.43 -7.30 22.79
C THR A 170 -14.83 -7.58 24.17
N GLU A 171 -14.68 -8.85 24.55
CA GLU A 171 -14.06 -9.27 25.80
C GLU A 171 -12.56 -8.92 25.82
N GLU A 172 -11.82 -9.22 24.75
CA GLU A 172 -10.39 -8.92 24.66
C GLU A 172 -10.11 -7.41 24.65
N ILE A 173 -10.94 -6.60 23.99
CA ILE A 173 -10.85 -5.13 24.06
C ILE A 173 -10.99 -4.67 25.50
N LYS A 174 -12.01 -5.17 26.20
CA LYS A 174 -12.26 -4.79 27.59
C LYS A 174 -11.08 -5.16 28.48
N GLU A 175 -10.60 -6.39 28.38
CA GLU A 175 -9.46 -6.90 29.16
C GLU A 175 -8.19 -6.09 28.93
N ILE A 176 -7.86 -5.76 27.68
CA ILE A 176 -6.70 -4.96 27.33
C ILE A 176 -6.80 -3.56 27.95
N VAL A 177 -7.95 -2.90 27.80
CA VAL A 177 -8.10 -1.54 28.32
C VAL A 177 -8.11 -1.53 29.85
N ASP A 178 -8.75 -2.52 30.49
CA ASP A 178 -8.73 -2.68 31.95
C ASP A 178 -7.28 -2.87 32.43
N THR A 179 -6.50 -3.74 31.78
CA THR A 179 -5.07 -3.97 32.07
C THR A 179 -4.24 -2.69 31.92
N ILE A 180 -4.47 -1.91 30.87
CA ILE A 180 -3.80 -0.62 30.66
C ILE A 180 -4.14 0.34 31.80
N CYS A 181 -5.43 0.49 32.14
CA CYS A 181 -5.88 1.39 33.19
C CYS A 181 -5.33 1.02 34.57
N GLU A 182 -5.27 -0.28 34.89
CA GLU A 182 -4.71 -0.79 36.15
C GLU A 182 -3.19 -0.61 36.25
N SER A 183 -2.50 -0.65 35.10
CA SER A 183 -1.04 -0.50 35.03
C SER A 183 -0.57 0.95 35.15
N ILE A 184 -1.47 1.92 34.95
CA ILE A 184 -1.17 3.36 35.11
C ILE A 184 -1.13 3.68 36.60
N THR A 185 0.05 4.01 37.12
CA THR A 185 0.23 4.40 38.52
C THR A 185 0.93 5.76 38.64
N PRO A 186 0.77 6.49 39.76
CA PRO A 186 1.49 7.75 39.98
C PRO A 186 3.02 7.59 39.96
N GLU A 187 3.51 6.40 40.29
CA GLU A 187 4.92 6.03 40.32
C GLU A 187 5.44 5.62 38.94
N ASN A 188 4.60 4.96 38.13
CA ASN A 188 4.95 4.50 36.79
C ASN A 188 4.32 5.37 35.70
N LYS A 189 5.09 6.34 35.22
CA LYS A 189 4.65 7.32 34.20
C LYS A 189 4.58 6.75 32.79
N ILE A 190 5.03 5.51 32.57
CA ILE A 190 5.07 4.89 31.25
C ILE A 190 4.57 3.45 31.34
N THR A 191 3.48 3.17 30.64
CA THR A 191 2.90 1.85 30.50
C THR A 191 3.11 1.38 29.07
N ILE A 192 3.69 0.19 28.89
CA ILE A 192 3.86 -0.43 27.57
C ILE A 192 3.13 -1.77 27.60
N LEU A 193 2.12 -1.94 26.74
CA LEU A 193 1.41 -3.19 26.55
C LEU A 193 1.72 -3.77 25.17
N PRO A 194 2.52 -4.84 25.09
CA PRO A 194 2.73 -5.58 23.87
C PRO A 194 1.55 -6.51 23.57
N ILE A 195 1.04 -6.51 22.35
CA ILE A 195 0.04 -7.44 21.81
C ILE A 195 0.71 -8.27 20.74
N TYR A 196 0.72 -9.59 20.90
CA TYR A 196 1.37 -10.49 19.96
C TYR A 196 0.48 -11.66 19.51
N GLY A 197 0.85 -12.29 18.41
CA GLY A 197 0.09 -13.40 17.82
C GLY A 197 0.34 -13.55 16.33
N ILE A 198 -0.24 -14.60 15.74
CA ILE A 198 0.01 -14.97 14.33
C ILE A 198 -0.42 -13.88 13.33
N GLY A 199 0.13 -13.90 12.12
CA GLY A 199 -0.26 -12.99 11.05
C GLY A 199 -1.74 -13.16 10.65
N GLY A 200 -2.42 -12.06 10.33
CA GLY A 200 -3.83 -12.08 9.91
C GLY A 200 -4.86 -12.29 11.03
N ILE A 201 -4.43 -12.41 12.30
CA ILE A 201 -5.32 -12.68 13.45
C ILE A 201 -6.15 -11.47 13.94
N GLY A 202 -5.79 -10.26 13.48
CA GLY A 202 -6.49 -9.02 13.83
C GLY A 202 -5.85 -8.15 14.92
N LYS A 203 -4.53 -8.24 15.15
CA LYS A 203 -3.83 -7.41 16.17
C LYS A 203 -3.96 -5.91 15.91
N THR A 204 -3.69 -5.48 14.68
CA THR A 204 -3.82 -4.08 14.25
C THR A 204 -5.26 -3.60 14.44
N THR A 205 -6.25 -4.42 14.04
CA THR A 205 -7.68 -4.15 14.28
C THR A 205 -8.02 -4.03 15.76
N LEU A 206 -7.49 -4.91 16.60
CA LEU A 206 -7.71 -4.84 18.05
C LEU A 206 -7.10 -3.57 18.65
N ALA A 207 -5.88 -3.21 18.26
CA ALA A 207 -5.23 -1.99 18.71
C ALA A 207 -5.98 -0.73 18.25
N GLN A 208 -6.56 -0.71 17.04
CA GLN A 208 -7.41 0.37 16.55
C GLN A 208 -8.66 0.56 17.42
N LEU A 209 -9.33 -0.54 17.81
CA LEU A 209 -10.51 -0.48 18.67
C LEU A 209 -10.16 0.02 20.08
N VAL A 210 -9.04 -0.45 20.64
CA VAL A 210 -8.51 0.06 21.93
C VAL A 210 -8.14 1.53 21.83
N PHE A 211 -7.54 1.96 20.72
CA PHE A 211 -7.17 3.36 20.47
C PHE A 211 -8.38 4.29 20.42
N SER A 212 -9.52 3.80 19.93
CA SER A 212 -10.78 4.53 19.85
C SER A 212 -11.59 4.54 21.16
N ASP A 213 -11.29 3.66 22.12
CA ASP A 213 -12.04 3.50 23.38
C ASP A 213 -12.21 4.84 24.13
N CYS A 214 -13.42 5.06 24.66
CA CYS A 214 -13.81 6.32 25.30
C CYS A 214 -13.00 6.64 26.56
N ARG A 215 -12.40 5.65 27.22
CA ARG A 215 -11.51 5.85 28.37
C ARG A 215 -10.26 6.65 28.01
N PHE A 216 -9.85 6.62 26.74
CA PHE A 216 -8.74 7.40 26.22
C PHE A 216 -9.17 8.71 25.54
N ALA A 217 -10.42 9.16 25.70
CA ALA A 217 -10.91 10.38 25.02
C ALA A 217 -10.13 11.65 25.42
N GLY A 218 -9.56 11.68 26.63
CA GLY A 218 -8.71 12.78 27.11
C GLY A 218 -7.22 12.66 26.77
N TYR A 219 -6.82 11.62 26.04
CA TYR A 219 -5.41 11.39 25.69
C TYR A 219 -5.11 12.06 24.35
N SER A 220 -3.89 12.60 24.21
CA SER A 220 -3.31 12.83 22.90
C SER A 220 -3.01 11.48 22.27
N ARG A 221 -3.54 11.21 21.08
CA ARG A 221 -3.48 9.89 20.46
C ARG A 221 -2.57 9.91 19.24
N VAL A 222 -1.67 8.95 19.13
CA VAL A 222 -0.67 8.86 18.06
C VAL A 222 -0.61 7.44 17.53
N TRP A 223 -0.67 7.27 16.21
CA TRP A 223 -0.55 5.98 15.57
C TRP A 223 0.69 5.95 14.67
N VAL A 224 1.64 5.06 14.94
CA VAL A 224 2.86 4.92 14.15
C VAL A 224 2.98 3.50 13.65
N TYR A 225 3.00 3.34 12.33
CA TYR A 225 3.41 2.10 11.73
C TYR A 225 4.94 1.96 11.79
N VAL A 226 5.44 0.80 12.23
CA VAL A 226 6.88 0.51 12.30
C VAL A 226 7.28 -0.39 11.14
N SER A 227 8.09 0.14 10.23
CA SER A 227 8.66 -0.66 9.13
C SER A 227 9.56 -1.78 9.64
N GLN A 228 9.76 -2.82 8.81
CA GLN A 228 10.67 -3.93 9.13
C GLN A 228 12.03 -3.45 9.63
N ASN A 229 12.56 -2.38 9.02
CA ASN A 229 13.70 -1.66 9.56
C ASN A 229 13.21 -0.56 10.49
N LEU A 230 13.50 -0.69 11.78
CA LEU A 230 13.12 0.31 12.77
C LEU A 230 13.99 1.56 12.62
N ASP A 231 13.36 2.68 12.27
CA ASP A 231 14.01 3.99 12.15
C ASP A 231 13.47 4.95 13.20
N LEU A 232 14.27 5.20 14.25
CA LEU A 232 13.90 6.08 15.35
C LEU A 232 13.60 7.52 14.90
N ASN A 233 14.28 8.02 13.86
CA ASN A 233 14.03 9.37 13.39
C ASN A 233 12.67 9.45 12.69
N LYS A 234 12.31 8.44 11.89
CA LYS A 234 10.98 8.37 11.26
C LYS A 234 9.87 8.24 12.30
N ILE A 235 10.04 7.37 13.29
CA ILE A 235 9.07 7.21 14.37
C ILE A 235 8.92 8.53 15.13
N GLY A 236 10.03 9.17 15.51
CA GLY A 236 10.00 10.45 16.22
C GLY A 236 9.31 11.56 15.42
N ASN A 237 9.60 11.68 14.12
CA ASN A 237 8.94 12.64 13.25
C ASN A 237 7.44 12.34 13.07
N SER A 238 7.05 11.06 12.96
CA SER A 238 5.64 10.66 12.87
C SER A 238 4.85 11.02 14.14
N ILE A 239 5.47 10.87 15.32
CA ILE A 239 4.87 11.32 16.59
C ILE A 239 4.73 12.84 16.62
N ILE A 240 5.77 13.58 16.23
CA ILE A 240 5.76 15.05 16.23
C ILE A 240 4.68 15.59 15.31
N SER A 241 4.56 15.08 14.08
CA SER A 241 3.61 15.58 13.09
C SER A 241 2.15 15.35 13.49
N GLN A 242 1.86 14.32 14.30
CA GLN A 242 0.51 14.05 14.81
C GLN A 242 0.16 14.89 16.05
N LEU A 243 1.17 15.40 16.77
CA LEU A 243 0.98 16.17 18.02
C LEU A 243 1.25 17.68 17.87
N SER A 244 1.74 18.12 16.71
CA SER A 244 2.18 19.49 16.43
C SER A 244 2.04 19.80 14.94
N GLU A 245 1.81 21.07 14.60
CA GLU A 245 1.70 21.54 13.20
C GLU A 245 3.06 21.66 12.46
N GLU A 246 4.15 21.15 13.04
CA GLU A 246 5.50 21.32 12.50
C GLU A 246 5.92 20.13 11.62
N SER A 247 6.67 20.44 10.56
CA SER A 247 7.13 19.46 9.57
C SER A 247 8.47 18.79 9.95
N HIS A 248 8.78 17.74 9.20
CA HIS A 248 9.88 16.80 9.36
C HIS A 248 11.22 17.43 9.79
N LEU A 249 11.76 16.99 10.94
CA LEU A 249 13.06 17.40 11.45
C LEU A 249 14.16 16.45 10.95
N ALA A 250 15.29 17.00 10.49
CA ALA A 250 16.39 16.21 9.93
C ALA A 250 17.36 15.69 11.01
N GLU A 251 17.59 16.46 12.08
CA GLU A 251 18.59 16.12 13.09
C GLU A 251 17.99 15.39 14.30
N LYS A 252 18.63 14.29 14.70
CA LYS A 252 18.22 13.46 15.86
C LYS A 252 18.05 14.28 17.14
N GLN A 253 18.93 15.25 17.40
CA GLN A 253 18.84 16.09 18.59
C GLN A 253 17.64 17.03 18.55
N MET A 254 17.28 17.55 17.36
CA MET A 254 16.09 18.39 17.19
C MET A 254 14.82 17.56 17.42
N ILE A 255 14.74 16.34 16.85
CA ILE A 255 13.64 15.40 17.09
C ILE A 255 13.50 15.12 18.59
N HIS A 256 14.60 14.81 19.26
CA HIS A 256 14.61 14.53 20.70
C HIS A 256 14.09 15.72 21.54
N ASN A 257 14.58 16.94 21.26
CA ASN A 257 14.16 18.14 21.96
C ASN A 257 12.69 18.46 21.70
N LYS A 258 12.21 18.28 20.46
CA LYS A 258 10.82 18.53 20.11
C LYS A 258 9.90 17.50 20.75
N LEU A 259 10.24 16.21 20.72
CA LEU A 259 9.50 15.14 21.40
C LEU A 259 9.32 15.44 22.90
N ARG A 260 10.40 15.86 23.58
CA ARG A 260 10.34 16.31 24.98
C ARG A 260 9.28 17.39 25.19
N ASN A 261 9.24 18.39 24.32
CA ASN A 261 8.32 19.51 24.43
C ASN A 261 6.87 19.13 24.11
N VAL A 262 6.64 18.36 23.03
CA VAL A 262 5.27 18.00 22.60
C VAL A 262 4.61 17.00 23.53
N LEU A 263 5.39 16.17 24.24
CA LEU A 263 4.89 15.18 25.20
C LEU A 263 4.80 15.73 26.65
N ALA A 264 5.54 16.79 26.98
CA ALA A 264 5.60 17.32 28.36
C ALA A 264 4.21 17.63 28.94
N GLY A 265 3.95 17.13 30.15
CA GLY A 265 2.70 17.35 30.89
C GLY A 265 1.43 16.76 30.25
N LYS A 266 1.53 15.98 29.17
CA LYS A 266 0.38 15.38 28.49
C LYS A 266 0.17 13.93 28.88
N LYS A 267 -1.09 13.50 28.75
CA LYS A 267 -1.46 12.09 28.67
C LYS A 267 -1.44 11.69 27.20
N THR A 268 -0.61 10.74 26.83
CA THR A 268 -0.43 10.34 25.43
C THR A 268 -0.59 8.84 25.26
N LEU A 269 -1.45 8.43 24.35
CA LEU A 269 -1.59 7.05 23.89
C LEU A 269 -0.87 6.91 22.54
N ILE A 270 0.14 6.06 22.47
CA ILE A 270 0.94 5.81 21.27
C ILE A 270 0.73 4.36 20.85
N VAL A 271 0.37 4.12 19.60
CA VAL A 271 0.40 2.78 19.01
C VAL A 271 1.63 2.66 18.12
N LEU A 272 2.44 1.64 18.38
CA LEU A 272 3.55 1.20 17.53
C LEU A 272 3.13 -0.10 16.84
N ASP A 273 2.63 0.01 15.61
CA ASP A 273 2.01 -1.10 14.89
C ASP A 273 3.03 -1.89 14.05
N ASP A 274 2.97 -3.21 14.14
CA ASP A 274 3.75 -4.21 13.38
C ASP A 274 5.27 -4.10 13.61
N VAL A 275 5.73 -4.13 14.86
CA VAL A 275 7.16 -4.06 15.22
C VAL A 275 7.88 -5.38 14.91
N TRP A 276 9.02 -5.28 14.21
CA TRP A 276 9.89 -6.40 13.80
C TRP A 276 11.31 -6.36 14.39
N GLU A 277 11.66 -5.33 15.17
CA GLU A 277 13.02 -5.16 15.69
C GLU A 277 13.32 -6.15 16.81
N GLU A 278 14.36 -6.97 16.63
CA GLU A 278 14.82 -7.96 17.60
C GLU A 278 15.99 -7.44 18.45
N ASN A 279 16.69 -6.40 18.00
CA ASN A 279 17.85 -5.87 18.71
C ASN A 279 17.44 -5.16 20.01
N PRO A 280 17.88 -5.66 21.19
CA PRO A 280 17.52 -5.07 22.48
C PRO A 280 17.96 -3.61 22.65
N ASP A 281 19.12 -3.23 22.11
CA ASP A 281 19.65 -1.86 22.21
C ASP A 281 18.80 -0.88 21.39
N THR A 282 18.33 -1.31 20.22
CA THR A 282 17.41 -0.52 19.39
C THR A 282 16.05 -0.36 20.09
N LEU A 283 15.50 -1.45 20.65
CA LEU A 283 14.25 -1.40 21.42
C LEU A 283 14.38 -0.53 22.67
N ASN A 284 15.52 -0.58 23.37
CA ASN A 284 15.79 0.28 24.52
C ASN A 284 15.94 1.76 24.10
N SER A 285 16.52 2.02 22.94
CA SER A 285 16.58 3.37 22.37
C SER A 285 15.19 3.91 22.00
N LEU A 286 14.31 3.06 21.47
CA LEU A 286 12.90 3.39 21.21
C LEU A 286 12.18 3.74 22.52
N LYS A 287 12.31 2.90 23.56
CA LYS A 287 11.78 3.18 24.91
C LYS A 287 12.29 4.53 25.41
N ALA A 288 13.60 4.78 25.34
CA ALA A 288 14.21 6.02 25.80
C ALA A 288 13.69 7.27 25.07
N MET A 289 13.47 7.17 23.75
CA MET A 289 12.97 8.27 22.92
C MET A 289 11.56 8.73 23.32
N VAL A 290 10.70 7.81 23.77
CA VAL A 290 9.34 8.15 24.23
C VAL A 290 9.32 8.56 25.70
N ARG A 291 10.35 8.31 26.51
CA ARG A 291 10.38 8.69 27.95
C ARG A 291 10.62 10.19 28.24
N LEU A 292 10.68 11.04 27.22
CA LEU A 292 11.35 12.34 27.34
C LEU A 292 10.54 13.46 28.00
N GLY A 293 9.22 13.29 28.18
CA GLY A 293 8.33 14.31 28.74
C GLY A 293 8.38 14.40 30.26
N ALA A 294 8.80 15.54 30.81
CA ALA A 294 8.66 15.77 32.25
C ALA A 294 7.17 15.84 32.63
N GLY A 295 6.76 15.05 33.62
CA GLY A 295 5.37 15.02 34.09
C GLY A 295 4.35 14.44 33.09
N SER A 296 4.80 13.82 32.00
CA SER A 296 3.91 13.14 31.05
C SER A 296 3.47 11.78 31.55
N GLU A 297 2.29 11.33 31.14
CA GLU A 297 1.78 9.97 31.32
C GLU A 297 1.67 9.34 29.93
N ILE A 298 2.49 8.32 29.65
CA ILE A 298 2.61 7.75 28.31
C ILE A 298 2.16 6.30 28.34
N THR A 299 1.13 5.99 27.58
CA THR A 299 0.67 4.62 27.33
C THR A 299 1.09 4.23 25.92
N ILE A 300 1.72 3.07 25.77
CA ILE A 300 2.20 2.57 24.50
C ILE A 300 1.59 1.19 24.26
N ILE A 301 0.91 1.04 23.14
CA ILE A 301 0.46 -0.26 22.64
C ILE A 301 1.41 -0.67 21.53
N VAL A 302 1.97 -1.86 21.61
CA VAL A 302 2.87 -2.39 20.58
C VAL A 302 2.18 -3.59 19.95
N THR A 303 2.09 -3.67 18.62
CA THR A 303 1.65 -4.91 17.96
C THR A 303 2.85 -5.59 17.31
N THR A 304 2.98 -6.91 17.48
CA THR A 304 4.05 -7.69 16.83
C THR A 304 3.60 -9.12 16.54
N ARG A 305 4.28 -9.82 15.64
CA ARG A 305 4.05 -11.25 15.40
C ARG A 305 4.88 -12.14 16.32
N ASP A 306 5.91 -11.58 16.93
CA ASP A 306 6.94 -12.32 17.64
C ASP A 306 6.79 -12.19 19.15
N GLU A 307 6.72 -13.33 19.84
CA GLU A 307 6.61 -13.40 21.30
C GLU A 307 7.88 -12.91 22.01
N ALA A 308 9.06 -13.16 21.45
CA ALA A 308 10.33 -12.70 22.00
C ALA A 308 10.43 -11.18 21.93
N ILE A 309 10.06 -10.56 20.79
CA ILE A 309 10.00 -9.09 20.67
C ILE A 309 9.02 -8.50 21.70
N ALA A 310 7.85 -9.13 21.86
CA ALA A 310 6.84 -8.69 22.80
C ALA A 310 7.35 -8.72 24.26
N ARG A 311 8.10 -9.76 24.65
CA ARG A 311 8.72 -9.85 25.97
C ARG A 311 9.91 -8.90 26.16
N GLU A 312 10.67 -8.65 25.11
CA GLU A 312 11.85 -7.80 25.18
C GLU A 312 11.49 -6.30 25.26
N ILE A 313 10.39 -5.89 24.61
CA ILE A 313 9.99 -4.48 24.63
C ILE A 313 9.40 -4.04 25.99
N CYS A 314 8.77 -4.94 26.75
CA CYS A 314 8.26 -4.65 28.09
C CYS A 314 8.42 -5.83 29.04
N HIS A 315 9.08 -5.60 30.18
CA HIS A 315 9.18 -6.57 31.28
C HIS A 315 8.23 -6.27 32.45
N ALA A 316 7.58 -5.10 32.45
CA ALA A 316 6.76 -4.65 33.57
C ALA A 316 5.29 -5.08 33.46
N VAL A 317 4.81 -5.30 32.23
CA VAL A 317 3.44 -5.74 31.92
C VAL A 317 3.56 -7.00 31.07
N GLU A 318 2.82 -8.04 31.43
CA GLU A 318 2.82 -9.29 30.66
C GLU A 318 2.28 -9.03 29.25
N PRO A 319 2.97 -9.49 28.19
CA PRO A 319 2.48 -9.37 26.82
C PRO A 319 1.11 -10.06 26.63
N TYR A 320 0.19 -9.36 25.96
CA TYR A 320 -1.12 -9.90 25.62
C TYR A 320 -1.03 -10.79 24.38
N LYS A 321 -1.22 -12.10 24.55
CA LYS A 321 -1.32 -13.05 23.43
C LYS A 321 -2.72 -13.01 22.84
N LEU A 322 -2.86 -12.46 21.64
CA LEU A 322 -4.14 -12.47 20.93
C LEU A 322 -4.46 -13.90 20.43
N GLY A 323 -5.45 -14.52 21.08
CA GLY A 323 -5.93 -15.86 20.76
C GLY A 323 -6.68 -15.95 19.43
N THR A 324 -6.96 -17.15 18.96
CA THR A 324 -7.78 -17.40 17.77
C THR A 324 -9.25 -17.11 18.00
N LEU A 325 -9.95 -16.69 16.95
CA LEU A 325 -11.40 -16.63 16.96
C LEU A 325 -11.99 -18.04 17.07
N THR A 326 -13.22 -18.14 17.59
CA THR A 326 -13.97 -19.40 17.56
C THR A 326 -14.48 -19.67 16.15
N ASP A 327 -14.70 -20.93 15.80
CA ASP A 327 -15.27 -21.33 14.51
C ASP A 327 -16.64 -20.67 14.26
N LYS A 328 -17.40 -20.44 15.34
CA LYS A 328 -18.68 -19.72 15.29
C LYS A 328 -18.50 -18.26 14.85
N ILE A 329 -17.46 -17.57 15.34
CA ILE A 329 -17.16 -16.19 14.93
C ILE A 329 -16.65 -16.17 13.48
N CYS A 330 -15.76 -17.09 13.10
CA CYS A 330 -15.34 -17.22 11.70
C CYS A 330 -16.52 -17.47 10.76
N TRP A 331 -17.46 -18.32 11.16
CA TRP A 331 -18.71 -18.52 10.43
C TRP A 331 -19.55 -17.24 10.38
N GLY A 332 -19.63 -16.48 11.47
CA GLY A 332 -20.29 -15.17 11.49
C GLY A 332 -19.73 -14.21 10.44
N ILE A 333 -18.41 -14.12 10.32
CA ILE A 333 -17.71 -13.31 9.30
C ILE A 333 -18.08 -13.77 7.89
N ILE A 334 -18.02 -15.09 7.63
CA ILE A 334 -18.37 -15.65 6.31
C ILE A 334 -19.84 -15.40 5.99
N ARG A 335 -20.74 -15.69 6.93
CA ARG A 335 -22.19 -15.53 6.73
C ARG A 335 -22.58 -14.07 6.45
N GLN A 336 -22.03 -13.12 7.20
CA GLN A 336 -22.31 -11.70 7.02
C GLN A 336 -21.88 -11.21 5.62
N LYS A 337 -20.68 -11.58 5.17
CA LYS A 337 -20.12 -11.10 3.91
C LYS A 337 -20.55 -11.91 2.67
N ALA A 338 -21.03 -13.14 2.84
CA ALA A 338 -21.50 -13.99 1.74
C ALA A 338 -22.91 -13.61 1.23
N ALA A 339 -23.65 -12.75 1.94
CA ALA A 339 -24.99 -12.29 1.57
C ALA A 339 -25.98 -13.44 1.23
N LEU A 340 -26.03 -14.46 2.08
CA LEU A 340 -26.78 -15.70 1.82
C LEU A 340 -28.31 -15.59 1.92
N GLU A 341 -28.85 -14.47 2.44
CA GLU A 341 -30.27 -14.38 2.81
C GLU A 341 -31.23 -14.50 1.61
N GLU A 342 -30.81 -14.10 0.41
CA GLU A 342 -31.64 -14.16 -0.81
C GLU A 342 -31.42 -15.43 -1.64
N ARG A 343 -30.54 -16.34 -1.18
CA ARG A 343 -30.15 -17.52 -1.96
C ARG A 343 -31.07 -18.71 -1.71
N VAL A 344 -31.46 -19.39 -2.79
CA VAL A 344 -32.31 -20.61 -2.74
C VAL A 344 -31.57 -21.77 -2.06
N ASP A 345 -30.26 -21.87 -2.25
CA ASP A 345 -29.38 -22.91 -1.71
C ASP A 345 -28.82 -22.57 -0.30
N LYS A 346 -29.41 -21.58 0.39
CA LYS A 346 -28.93 -21.06 1.68
C LYS A 346 -28.63 -22.16 2.71
N GLU A 347 -29.55 -23.09 2.94
CA GLU A 347 -29.38 -24.12 3.98
C GLU A 347 -28.16 -25.01 3.72
N GLN A 348 -27.94 -25.40 2.46
CA GLN A 348 -26.76 -26.19 2.06
C GLN A 348 -25.47 -25.37 2.22
N LEU A 349 -25.48 -24.10 1.80
CA LEU A 349 -24.33 -23.19 1.95
C LEU A 349 -24.01 -22.91 3.41
N GLU A 350 -25.01 -22.83 4.30
CA GLU A 350 -24.76 -22.67 5.74
C GLU A 350 -24.05 -23.89 6.33
N GLN A 351 -24.40 -25.10 5.88
CA GLN A 351 -23.73 -26.31 6.33
C GLN A 351 -22.27 -26.36 5.84
N ILE A 352 -22.05 -26.18 4.54
CA ILE A 352 -20.69 -26.20 3.95
C ILE A 352 -19.85 -25.05 4.52
N GLY A 353 -20.45 -23.87 4.69
CA GLY A 353 -19.79 -22.69 5.20
C GLY A 353 -19.27 -22.84 6.63
N ARG A 354 -19.98 -23.58 7.49
CA ARG A 354 -19.48 -23.91 8.84
C ARG A 354 -18.25 -24.82 8.78
N GLU A 355 -18.24 -25.78 7.86
CA GLU A 355 -17.09 -26.68 7.64
C GLU A 355 -15.88 -25.91 7.12
N ILE A 356 -16.08 -24.95 6.21
CA ILE A 356 -15.03 -24.01 5.75
C ILE A 356 -14.55 -23.14 6.92
N ALA A 357 -15.45 -22.62 7.75
CA ALA A 357 -15.10 -21.78 8.90
C ALA A 357 -14.16 -22.50 9.90
N ILE A 358 -14.37 -23.79 10.13
CA ILE A 358 -13.48 -24.63 10.94
C ILE A 358 -12.08 -24.69 10.29
N LYS A 359 -12.01 -24.82 8.95
CA LYS A 359 -10.73 -24.86 8.21
C LYS A 359 -9.98 -23.52 8.20
N CYS A 360 -10.65 -22.39 8.43
CA CYS A 360 -10.00 -21.10 8.64
C CYS A 360 -9.16 -21.05 9.94
N GLY A 361 -9.33 -22.02 10.86
CA GLY A 361 -8.50 -22.17 12.05
C GLY A 361 -8.57 -20.98 13.02
N GLY A 362 -9.70 -20.27 13.04
CA GLY A 362 -9.89 -19.10 13.90
C GLY A 362 -9.15 -17.83 13.47
N VAL A 363 -8.65 -17.76 12.22
CA VAL A 363 -7.96 -16.57 11.72
C VAL A 363 -8.90 -15.67 10.92
N ALA A 364 -9.02 -14.41 11.34
CA ALA A 364 -9.94 -13.45 10.72
C ALA A 364 -9.65 -13.25 9.22
N LEU A 365 -8.38 -13.02 8.85
CA LEU A 365 -7.98 -12.81 7.46
C LEU A 365 -8.31 -14.02 6.56
N ALA A 366 -8.15 -15.24 7.07
CA ALA A 366 -8.49 -16.46 6.34
C ALA A 366 -9.99 -16.54 6.00
N ALA A 367 -10.85 -16.19 6.96
CA ALA A 367 -12.29 -16.13 6.73
C ALA A 367 -12.67 -14.99 5.76
N GLN A 368 -12.01 -13.83 5.86
CA GLN A 368 -12.29 -12.68 4.99
C GLN A 368 -11.85 -12.89 3.54
N SER A 369 -10.72 -13.54 3.31
CA SER A 369 -10.26 -13.80 1.94
C SER A 369 -11.17 -14.79 1.21
N LEU A 370 -11.54 -15.88 1.88
CA LEU A 370 -12.40 -16.92 1.29
C LEU A 370 -13.82 -16.43 1.04
N VAL A 371 -14.43 -15.69 1.96
CA VAL A 371 -15.82 -15.26 1.77
C VAL A 371 -16.00 -14.41 0.52
N TYR A 372 -14.98 -13.64 0.13
CA TYR A 372 -15.04 -12.82 -1.07
C TYR A 372 -15.19 -13.64 -2.34
N ILE A 373 -14.49 -14.77 -2.48
CA ILE A 373 -14.65 -15.66 -3.63
C ILE A 373 -15.95 -16.46 -3.51
N LEU A 374 -16.28 -16.93 -2.31
CA LEU A 374 -17.42 -17.82 -2.05
C LEU A 374 -18.77 -17.15 -2.35
N ARG A 375 -18.90 -15.84 -2.12
CA ARG A 375 -20.18 -15.12 -2.36
C ARG A 375 -20.68 -15.23 -3.80
N TYR A 376 -19.78 -15.49 -4.76
CA TYR A 376 -20.09 -15.62 -6.18
C TYR A 376 -20.20 -17.06 -6.68
N MET A 377 -20.04 -18.04 -5.79
CA MET A 377 -19.95 -19.46 -6.14
C MET A 377 -21.28 -20.19 -5.90
N SER A 378 -21.51 -21.27 -6.67
CA SER A 378 -22.59 -22.23 -6.41
C SER A 378 -22.29 -23.12 -5.19
N SER A 379 -23.29 -23.86 -4.70
CA SER A 379 -23.12 -24.89 -3.68
C SER A 379 -22.01 -25.89 -4.02
N ASP A 380 -21.96 -26.40 -5.25
CA ASP A 380 -20.98 -27.40 -5.67
C ASP A 380 -19.54 -26.82 -5.67
N GLN A 381 -19.41 -25.53 -5.99
CA GLN A 381 -18.13 -24.83 -5.90
C GLN A 381 -17.70 -24.59 -4.44
N TRP A 382 -18.64 -24.35 -3.52
CA TRP A 382 -18.33 -24.33 -2.08
C TRP A 382 -17.86 -25.69 -1.59
N GLU A 383 -18.46 -26.79 -2.05
CA GLU A 383 -18.01 -28.15 -1.75
C GLU A 383 -16.60 -28.39 -2.30
N SER A 384 -16.30 -27.95 -3.52
CA SER A 384 -14.95 -28.02 -4.10
C SER A 384 -13.91 -27.24 -3.26
N VAL A 385 -14.25 -26.04 -2.81
CA VAL A 385 -13.38 -25.26 -1.90
C VAL A 385 -13.21 -25.99 -0.58
N ARG A 386 -14.29 -26.51 0.01
CA ARG A 386 -14.24 -27.29 1.25
C ARG A 386 -13.33 -28.51 1.07
N ASP A 387 -13.51 -29.30 0.03
CA ASP A 387 -12.87 -30.61 -0.12
C ASP A 387 -11.51 -30.54 -0.84
N SER A 388 -11.03 -29.33 -1.14
CA SER A 388 -9.77 -29.09 -1.82
C SER A 388 -8.57 -29.73 -1.09
N CYS A 389 -7.68 -30.35 -1.87
CA CYS A 389 -6.41 -30.86 -1.37
C CYS A 389 -5.46 -29.75 -0.88
N ILE A 390 -5.70 -28.47 -1.25
CA ILE A 390 -4.91 -27.32 -0.80
C ILE A 390 -4.90 -27.22 0.73
N TRP A 391 -5.99 -27.65 1.39
CA TRP A 391 -6.07 -27.73 2.85
C TRP A 391 -5.10 -28.72 3.50
N ASN A 392 -4.40 -29.54 2.72
CA ASN A 392 -3.52 -30.59 3.21
C ASN A 392 -2.07 -30.44 2.71
N LEU A 393 -1.69 -29.32 2.08
CA LEU A 393 -0.36 -29.10 1.48
C LEU A 393 0.77 -28.87 2.53
N SER A 394 0.73 -29.55 3.68
CA SER A 394 1.56 -29.27 4.86
C SER A 394 3.05 -29.05 4.53
N THR A 395 3.61 -27.93 4.98
CA THR A 395 5.06 -27.69 5.00
C THR A 395 5.66 -28.35 6.25
N GLN A 396 6.75 -29.07 6.06
CA GLN A 396 7.36 -30.05 6.99
C GLN A 396 7.85 -29.49 8.35
N LYS A 397 7.63 -28.23 8.71
CA LYS A 397 8.29 -27.61 9.87
C LYS A 397 7.42 -27.44 11.12
N ASP A 398 6.09 -27.35 11.03
CA ASP A 398 5.23 -27.31 12.22
C ASP A 398 3.75 -27.64 11.89
N PRO A 399 3.28 -28.88 12.12
CA PRO A 399 1.90 -29.30 11.90
C PRO A 399 0.86 -28.58 12.77
N SER A 400 1.29 -27.92 13.86
CA SER A 400 0.42 -27.15 14.75
C SER A 400 0.30 -25.67 14.38
N SER A 401 1.05 -25.24 13.36
CA SER A 401 1.10 -23.86 12.93
C SER A 401 -0.16 -23.49 12.15
N ARG A 402 -1.04 -22.72 12.82
CA ARG A 402 -2.23 -22.08 12.22
C ARG A 402 -1.90 -21.17 11.03
N ILE A 403 -0.63 -20.83 10.82
CA ILE A 403 -0.15 -20.16 9.61
C ILE A 403 -0.52 -20.97 8.37
N HIS A 404 -0.51 -22.31 8.45
CA HIS A 404 -0.95 -23.17 7.36
C HIS A 404 -2.41 -22.92 6.95
N ASN A 405 -3.33 -22.76 7.91
CA ASN A 405 -4.73 -22.46 7.61
C ASN A 405 -4.87 -21.13 6.87
N VAL A 406 -4.07 -20.13 7.26
CA VAL A 406 -4.04 -18.82 6.59
C VAL A 406 -3.54 -18.98 5.16
N LEU A 407 -2.38 -19.62 4.98
CA LEU A 407 -1.80 -19.83 3.65
C LEU A 407 -2.72 -20.64 2.73
N ALA A 408 -3.32 -21.72 3.22
CA ALA A 408 -4.26 -22.53 2.45
C ALA A 408 -5.51 -21.72 2.04
N SER A 409 -6.06 -20.91 2.96
CA SER A 409 -7.22 -20.06 2.67
C SER A 409 -6.91 -18.99 1.62
N LEU A 410 -5.74 -18.37 1.73
CA LEU A 410 -5.30 -17.36 0.76
C LEU A 410 -4.96 -18.00 -0.60
N LEU A 411 -4.31 -19.17 -0.61
CA LEU A 411 -4.00 -19.92 -1.84
C LEU A 411 -5.29 -20.40 -2.53
N LEU A 412 -6.31 -20.80 -1.78
CA LEU A 412 -7.64 -21.11 -2.32
C LEU A 412 -8.32 -19.87 -2.91
N SER A 413 -8.20 -18.73 -2.23
CA SER A 413 -8.70 -17.45 -2.75
C SER A 413 -8.01 -17.12 -4.07
N TYR A 414 -6.68 -17.26 -4.13
CA TYR A 414 -5.88 -17.05 -5.33
C TYR A 414 -6.20 -18.05 -6.46
N SER A 415 -6.30 -19.35 -6.16
CA SER A 415 -6.48 -20.39 -7.19
C SER A 415 -7.80 -20.22 -7.95
N HIS A 416 -8.83 -19.73 -7.26
CA HIS A 416 -10.15 -19.45 -7.83
C HIS A 416 -10.31 -18.03 -8.41
N MET A 417 -9.25 -17.21 -8.40
CA MET A 417 -9.28 -15.93 -9.12
C MET A 417 -9.28 -16.13 -10.64
N PRO A 418 -9.93 -15.24 -11.40
CA PRO A 418 -9.72 -15.14 -12.84
C PRO A 418 -8.24 -14.92 -13.19
N ASP A 419 -7.77 -15.47 -14.31
CA ASP A 419 -6.34 -15.44 -14.66
C ASP A 419 -5.77 -14.02 -14.80
N TRP A 420 -6.55 -13.08 -15.33
CA TRP A 420 -6.17 -11.67 -15.42
C TRP A 420 -5.98 -11.03 -14.04
N LEU A 421 -6.85 -11.37 -13.08
CA LEU A 421 -6.74 -10.89 -11.72
C LEU A 421 -5.50 -11.47 -11.01
N LYS A 422 -5.16 -12.74 -11.29
CA LYS A 422 -3.92 -13.36 -10.82
C LYS A 422 -2.70 -12.60 -11.34
N LEU A 423 -2.67 -12.22 -12.62
CA LEU A 423 -1.57 -11.42 -13.19
C LEU A 423 -1.44 -10.05 -12.50
N CYS A 424 -2.56 -9.33 -12.33
CA CYS A 424 -2.58 -8.04 -11.61
C CYS A 424 -2.05 -8.18 -10.18
N PHE A 425 -2.49 -9.21 -9.45
CA PHE A 425 -2.03 -9.47 -8.09
C PHE A 425 -0.56 -9.89 -8.04
N SER A 426 -0.13 -10.77 -8.94
CA SER A 426 1.27 -11.22 -9.03
C SER A 426 2.22 -10.08 -9.33
N TYR A 427 1.79 -9.10 -10.13
CA TYR A 427 2.56 -7.89 -10.37
C TYR A 427 2.80 -7.06 -9.10
N CYS A 428 1.90 -7.10 -8.11
CA CYS A 428 2.12 -6.39 -6.85
C CYS A 428 3.37 -6.88 -6.09
N ALA A 429 3.92 -8.06 -6.41
CA ALA A 429 5.14 -8.60 -5.81
C ALA A 429 6.39 -7.75 -6.09
N ILE A 430 6.39 -6.92 -7.13
CA ILE A 430 7.56 -6.08 -7.47
C ILE A 430 7.77 -4.94 -6.47
N PHE A 431 6.73 -4.54 -5.74
CA PHE A 431 6.80 -3.43 -4.82
C PHE A 431 7.46 -3.88 -3.51
N PRO A 432 8.37 -3.08 -2.93
CA PRO A 432 8.98 -3.40 -1.64
C PRO A 432 7.92 -3.61 -0.56
N LYS A 433 8.28 -4.41 0.45
CA LYS A 433 7.37 -4.73 1.55
C LYS A 433 6.87 -3.47 2.24
N GLY A 434 5.55 -3.34 2.27
CA GLY A 434 4.87 -2.20 2.87
C GLY A 434 4.90 -0.90 2.07
N HIS A 435 5.36 -0.92 0.83
CA HIS A 435 5.29 0.24 -0.03
C HIS A 435 3.84 0.69 -0.25
N CYS A 436 3.58 1.99 -0.06
CA CYS A 436 2.32 2.62 -0.45
C CYS A 436 2.30 2.81 -1.97
N ILE A 437 1.39 2.12 -2.65
CA ILE A 437 1.26 2.10 -4.09
C ILE A 437 0.16 3.09 -4.50
N VAL A 438 0.42 4.00 -5.43
CA VAL A 438 -0.65 4.83 -6.00
C VAL A 438 -1.60 3.94 -6.82
N LYS A 439 -2.88 3.90 -6.45
CA LYS A 439 -3.95 3.11 -7.08
C LYS A 439 -3.95 3.29 -8.59
N TYR A 440 -3.99 4.54 -9.06
CA TYR A 440 -4.11 4.81 -10.49
C TYR A 440 -2.82 4.47 -11.24
N ASP A 441 -1.64 4.68 -10.66
CA ASP A 441 -0.37 4.28 -11.29
C ASP A 441 -0.29 2.76 -11.44
N LEU A 442 -0.69 2.01 -10.40
CA LEU A 442 -0.78 0.56 -10.46
C LEU A 442 -1.73 0.09 -11.57
N ILE A 443 -2.90 0.72 -11.68
CA ILE A 443 -3.87 0.41 -12.73
C ILE A 443 -3.31 0.72 -14.12
N HIS A 444 -2.66 1.87 -14.32
CA HIS A 444 -2.03 2.22 -15.58
C HIS A 444 -0.95 1.21 -15.96
N GLN A 445 -0.14 0.76 -14.99
CA GLN A 445 0.87 -0.27 -15.19
C GLN A 445 0.22 -1.61 -15.61
N TRP A 446 -0.86 -2.04 -14.97
CA TRP A 446 -1.60 -3.24 -15.38
C TRP A 446 -2.15 -3.14 -16.81
N ILE A 447 -2.69 -1.99 -17.20
CA ILE A 447 -3.20 -1.74 -18.55
C ILE A 447 -2.06 -1.77 -19.58
N ALA A 448 -0.92 -1.13 -19.26
CA ALA A 448 0.26 -1.08 -20.13
C ALA A 448 0.84 -2.49 -20.38
N LEU A 449 0.96 -3.29 -19.31
CA LEU A 449 1.40 -4.68 -19.38
C LEU A 449 0.36 -5.59 -20.07
N GLY A 450 -0.87 -5.09 -20.23
CA GLY A 450 -1.98 -5.80 -20.85
C GLY A 450 -2.48 -6.95 -19.98
N PHE A 451 -2.55 -6.75 -18.67
CA PHE A 451 -3.19 -7.67 -17.71
C PHE A 451 -4.72 -7.49 -17.68
N THR A 452 -5.30 -7.09 -18.80
CA THR A 452 -6.73 -6.84 -18.97
C THR A 452 -7.34 -7.84 -19.92
N GLU A 453 -8.53 -8.31 -19.57
CA GLU A 453 -9.36 -9.09 -20.48
C GLU A 453 -9.90 -8.19 -21.60
N GLN A 454 -10.10 -8.76 -22.80
CA GLN A 454 -10.83 -8.05 -23.85
C GLN A 454 -12.31 -7.98 -23.49
N SER A 455 -12.77 -6.78 -23.13
CA SER A 455 -14.18 -6.51 -22.83
C SER A 455 -14.76 -5.55 -23.85
N TYR A 456 -15.98 -5.84 -24.31
CA TYR A 456 -16.77 -4.94 -25.16
C TYR A 456 -17.66 -3.99 -24.32
N MET A 457 -17.79 -4.23 -23.01
CA MET A 457 -18.67 -3.49 -22.12
C MET A 457 -17.95 -2.49 -21.22
N PHE A 458 -16.69 -2.77 -20.87
CA PHE A 458 -15.89 -1.93 -19.99
C PHE A 458 -14.62 -1.52 -20.71
N ASP A 459 -14.24 -0.25 -20.59
CA ASP A 459 -12.91 0.17 -20.98
C ASP A 459 -11.85 -0.42 -20.02
N PRO A 460 -10.56 -0.47 -20.42
CA PRO A 460 -9.50 -1.06 -19.60
C PRO A 460 -9.34 -0.43 -18.21
N MET A 461 -9.63 0.87 -18.04
CA MET A 461 -9.54 1.57 -16.77
C MET A 461 -10.61 1.05 -15.82
N GLN A 462 -11.87 1.03 -16.24
CA GLN A 462 -12.99 0.53 -15.44
C GLN A 462 -12.80 -0.94 -15.05
N LEU A 463 -12.27 -1.76 -15.97
CA LEU A 463 -11.98 -3.16 -15.70
C LEU A 463 -10.89 -3.32 -14.63
N CYS A 464 -9.78 -2.60 -14.74
CA CYS A 464 -8.70 -2.63 -13.75
C CYS A 464 -9.12 -2.04 -12.39
N GLU A 465 -10.00 -1.02 -12.37
CA GLU A 465 -10.59 -0.55 -11.12
C GLU A 465 -11.43 -1.63 -10.44
N ASN A 466 -12.18 -2.42 -11.23
CA ASN A 466 -12.91 -3.57 -10.72
C ASN A 466 -11.94 -4.63 -10.18
N TYR A 467 -10.80 -4.86 -10.82
CA TYR A 467 -9.76 -5.76 -10.32
C TYR A 467 -9.16 -5.27 -8.99
N ALA A 468 -8.81 -4.00 -8.89
CA ALA A 468 -8.34 -3.41 -7.63
C ALA A 468 -9.39 -3.58 -6.51
N ARG A 469 -10.68 -3.32 -6.81
CA ARG A 469 -11.78 -3.52 -5.86
C ARG A 469 -11.94 -4.98 -5.44
N GLN A 470 -11.72 -5.92 -6.36
CA GLN A 470 -11.73 -7.35 -6.06
C GLN A 470 -10.59 -7.74 -5.11
N LEU A 471 -9.37 -7.30 -5.38
CA LEU A 471 -8.23 -7.55 -4.49
C LEU A 471 -8.41 -6.91 -3.12
N LEU A 472 -8.98 -5.69 -3.05
CA LEU A 472 -9.36 -5.06 -1.79
C LEU A 472 -10.37 -5.90 -1.01
N GLY A 473 -11.40 -6.40 -1.69
CA GLY A 473 -12.44 -7.19 -1.04
C GLY A 473 -11.98 -8.58 -0.58
N MET A 474 -11.00 -9.18 -1.26
CA MET A 474 -10.32 -10.42 -0.81
C MET A 474 -9.35 -10.18 0.36
N SER A 475 -9.20 -8.93 0.82
CA SER A 475 -8.15 -8.52 1.75
C SER A 475 -6.76 -8.85 1.21
N PHE A 476 -6.58 -8.73 -0.10
CA PHE A 476 -5.27 -8.88 -0.76
C PHE A 476 -4.58 -7.52 -0.88
N LEU A 477 -5.37 -6.46 -1.02
CA LEU A 477 -4.94 -5.08 -0.88
C LEU A 477 -5.69 -4.43 0.28
N GLU A 478 -5.12 -3.37 0.83
CA GLU A 478 -5.78 -2.46 1.76
C GLU A 478 -5.56 -1.01 1.30
N TYR A 479 -6.50 -0.13 1.61
CA TYR A 479 -6.28 1.31 1.41
C TYR A 479 -5.27 1.80 2.43
N SER A 480 -4.28 2.58 1.98
CA SER A 480 -3.52 3.40 2.90
C SER A 480 -4.46 4.48 3.45
N LYS A 481 -4.53 4.58 4.78
CA LYS A 481 -5.54 5.41 5.45
C LYS A 481 -5.03 6.82 5.81
N THR A 482 -3.76 7.15 5.54
CA THR A 482 -3.18 8.49 5.79
C THR A 482 -3.28 9.44 4.60
N SER A 483 -3.61 8.92 3.42
CA SER A 483 -3.71 9.68 2.18
C SER A 483 -5.05 9.37 1.52
N SER A 484 -5.54 10.28 0.66
CA SER A 484 -6.80 10.11 -0.11
C SER A 484 -6.98 8.68 -0.66
N LEU A 485 -8.21 8.25 -1.01
CA LEU A 485 -8.61 6.94 -1.60
C LEU A 485 -7.80 6.46 -2.85
N ARG A 486 -6.73 7.16 -3.18
CA ARG A 486 -5.75 6.95 -4.24
C ARG A 486 -4.57 6.06 -3.85
N TRP A 487 -4.40 5.62 -2.61
CA TRP A 487 -3.24 4.82 -2.20
C TRP A 487 -3.62 3.42 -1.68
N LEU A 488 -2.90 2.41 -2.13
CA LEU A 488 -3.09 0.99 -1.85
C LEU A 488 -1.83 0.40 -1.22
N GLN A 489 -1.98 -0.74 -0.54
CA GLN A 489 -0.87 -1.46 0.05
C GLN A 489 -1.14 -2.97 0.00
N LEU A 490 -0.07 -3.77 -0.16
CA LEU A 490 -0.13 -5.23 -0.10
C LEU A 490 -0.11 -5.71 1.36
N ILE A 491 -0.98 -6.66 1.72
CA ILE A 491 -0.96 -7.24 3.07
C ILE A 491 0.23 -8.20 3.20
N SER A 492 1.06 -7.99 4.21
CA SER A 492 2.38 -8.63 4.39
C SER A 492 2.40 -10.15 4.62
N ILE A 493 1.26 -10.85 4.64
CA ILE A 493 1.23 -12.33 4.66
C ILE A 493 1.03 -12.94 3.27
N LEU A 494 0.70 -12.11 2.28
CA LEU A 494 0.40 -12.54 0.91
C LEU A 494 1.66 -12.86 0.09
N GLU A 495 2.82 -12.44 0.57
CA GLU A 495 4.14 -12.76 0.02
C GLU A 495 4.47 -14.25 0.02
N TRP A 496 3.68 -15.09 0.68
CA TRP A 496 3.83 -16.54 0.65
C TRP A 496 3.07 -17.20 -0.53
N ILE A 497 2.24 -16.41 -1.21
CA ILE A 497 1.49 -16.82 -2.41
C ILE A 497 2.22 -16.37 -3.67
N LEU A 498 2.84 -15.18 -3.60
CA LEU A 498 3.65 -14.55 -4.64
C LEU A 498 5.08 -15.08 -4.60
#